data_AF-A0A2V6X6H3-F1
#
_entry.id   AF-A0A2V6X6H3-F1
#
_cell.length_a   1.000
_cell.length_b   1.000
_cell.length_c   1.000
_cell.angle_alpha   90.00
_cell.angle_beta   90.00
_cell.angle_gamma   90.00
#
_symmetry.space_group_name_H-M   'P 1'
#
loop_
_entity.id
_entity.type
_entity.pdbx_description
1 polymer ?
#
loop_
_entity_poly.entity_id
_entity_poly.type
_entity_poly.pdbx_seq_one_letter_code
_entity_poly.pdbx_strand_id
1 'polypeptide(L)'
;MEELERLRESIKQLLVEGRDERLSDLVEDAHPADVSRVIRELPRDDQVRLFRLLSPQHAGEVLAELDDPTLRELVGSLPEVEVSRVLDRM
;
A
#
# COMPACT_ATOMS: atom_id res chain seq x y z
N MET A 1 -5.21 18.75 1.23
CA MET A 1 -6.41 17.93 1.51
C MET A 1 -7.06 17.42 0.23
N GLU A 2 -7.30 18.25 -0.79
CA GLU A 2 -7.91 17.80 -2.06
C GLU A 2 -7.08 16.80 -2.88
N GLU A 3 -5.75 16.78 -2.72
CA GLU A 3 -4.87 15.89 -3.47
C GLU A 3 -4.87 14.45 -2.95
N LEU A 4 -4.81 14.28 -1.62
CA LEU A 4 -4.96 12.96 -0.97
C LEU A 4 -6.32 12.33 -1.27
N GLU A 5 -7.39 13.13 -1.22
CA GLU A 5 -8.75 12.68 -1.57
C GLU A 5 -8.82 12.19 -3.02
N ARG A 6 -8.22 12.93 -3.97
CA ARG A 6 -8.14 12.49 -5.37
C ARG A 6 -7.30 11.22 -5.55
N LEU A 7 -6.16 11.12 -4.86
CA LEU A 7 -5.33 9.91 -4.87
C LEU A 7 -6.13 8.70 -4.38
N ARG A 8 -6.83 8.85 -3.25
CA ARG A 8 -7.65 7.79 -2.65
C ARG A 8 -8.72 7.30 -3.62
N GLU A 9 -9.50 8.21 -4.21
CA GLU A 9 -10.56 7.82 -5.13
C GLU A 9 -9.99 7.15 -6.39
N SER A 10 -8.85 7.62 -6.89
CA SER A 10 -8.15 7.00 -8.03
C SER A 10 -7.69 5.58 -7.69
N ILE A 11 -7.08 5.38 -6.51
CA ILE A 11 -6.65 4.05 -6.05
C ILE A 11 -7.86 3.11 -5.91
N LYS A 12 -8.93 3.53 -5.24
CA LYS A 12 -10.15 2.73 -5.08
C LYS A 12 -10.76 2.34 -6.43
N GLN A 13 -10.82 3.29 -7.37
CA GLN A 13 -11.33 3.02 -8.71
C GLN A 13 -10.48 1.99 -9.44
N LEU A 14 -9.15 2.15 -9.45
CA LEU A 14 -8.24 1.23 -10.13
C LEU A 14 -8.23 -0.18 -9.50
N LEU A 15 -8.39 -0.27 -8.17
CA LEU A 15 -8.60 -1.53 -7.48
C LEU A 15 -9.88 -2.22 -7.97
N VAL A 16 -11.01 -1.52 -8.01
CA VAL A 16 -12.29 -2.06 -8.50
C VAL A 16 -12.21 -2.48 -9.97
N GLU A 17 -11.53 -1.69 -10.81
CA GLU A 17 -11.39 -1.98 -12.24
C GLU A 17 -10.35 -3.06 -12.56
N GLY A 18 -9.58 -3.55 -11.58
CA GLY A 18 -8.55 -4.57 -11.84
C GLY A 18 -7.32 -4.03 -12.58
N ARG A 19 -7.05 -2.72 -12.53
CA ARG A 19 -6.03 -2.05 -13.35
C ARG A 19 -4.67 -2.00 -12.64
N ASP A 20 -4.11 -3.18 -12.34
CA ASP A 20 -2.90 -3.31 -11.51
C ASP A 20 -1.69 -2.55 -12.06
N GLU A 21 -1.47 -2.55 -13.37
CA GLU A 21 -0.35 -1.80 -13.99
C GLU A 21 -0.47 -0.29 -13.72
N ARG A 22 -1.64 0.29 -13.96
CA ARG A 22 -1.89 1.72 -13.71
C ARG A 22 -1.88 2.06 -12.22
N LEU A 23 -2.35 1.13 -11.40
CA LEU A 23 -2.33 1.30 -9.96
C LEU A 23 -0.89 1.31 -9.44
N SER A 24 -0.05 0.40 -9.94
CA SER A 24 1.38 0.35 -9.65
C SER A 24 2.07 1.65 -10.04
N ASP A 25 1.86 2.13 -11.27
CA ASP A 25 2.44 3.40 -11.73
C ASP A 25 1.99 4.58 -10.83
N LEU A 26 0.70 4.63 -10.48
CA LEU A 26 0.14 5.70 -9.64
C LEU A 26 0.76 5.71 -8.23
N VAL A 27 0.94 4.55 -7.60
CA VAL A 27 1.49 4.49 -6.23
C VAL A 27 2.99 4.67 -6.19
N GLU A 28 3.71 4.36 -7.27
CA GLU A 28 5.15 4.58 -7.36
C GLU A 28 5.51 6.08 -7.50
N ASP A 29 4.59 6.87 -8.07
CA ASP A 29 4.74 8.33 -8.16
C ASP A 29 4.19 9.07 -6.93
N ALA A 30 3.45 8.38 -6.06
CA ALA A 30 2.82 8.97 -4.89
C ALA A 30 3.75 9.00 -3.67
N HIS A 31 3.62 10.02 -2.82
CA HIS A 31 4.39 10.07 -1.58
C HIS A 31 4.03 8.88 -0.66
N PRO A 32 5.02 8.19 -0.06
CA PRO A 32 4.77 7.06 0.83
C PRO A 32 3.78 7.36 1.98
N ALA A 33 3.84 8.57 2.54
CA ALA A 33 2.94 8.99 3.61
C ALA A 33 1.47 9.13 3.16
N ASP A 34 1.22 9.47 1.89
CA ASP A 34 -0.13 9.53 1.34
C ASP A 34 -0.65 8.12 1.02
N VAL A 35 0.21 7.25 0.47
CA VAL A 35 -0.12 5.83 0.23
C VAL A 35 -0.44 5.12 1.56
N SER A 36 0.33 5.37 2.63
CA SER A 36 0.08 4.78 3.96
C SER A 36 -1.26 5.23 4.56
N ARG A 37 -1.70 6.47 4.29
CA ARG A 37 -3.04 6.96 4.67
C ARG A 37 -4.13 6.24 3.90
N VAL A 38 -3.95 6.05 2.59
CA VAL A 38 -4.93 5.32 1.78
C VAL A 38 -5.03 3.85 2.21
N ILE A 39 -3.90 3.17 2.44
CA ILE A 39 -3.87 1.78 2.93
C ILE A 39 -4.71 1.62 4.21
N ARG A 40 -4.56 2.52 5.18
CA ARG A 40 -5.32 2.49 6.45
C ARG A 40 -6.84 2.52 6.28
N GLU A 41 -7.33 3.09 5.19
CA GLU A 41 -8.76 3.23 4.92
C GLU A 41 -9.33 2.11 4.04
N LEU A 42 -8.47 1.26 3.46
CA LEU A 42 -8.87 0.16 2.60
C LEU A 42 -9.28 -1.08 3.40
N PRO A 43 -10.19 -1.92 2.87
CA PRO A 43 -10.42 -3.24 3.44
C PRO A 43 -9.17 -4.10 3.31
N ARG A 44 -9.02 -5.07 4.22
CA ARG A 44 -7.83 -5.91 4.37
C ARG A 44 -7.30 -6.51 3.05
N ASP A 45 -8.18 -7.04 2.21
CA ASP A 45 -7.79 -7.65 0.93
C ASP A 45 -7.20 -6.63 -0.04
N ASP A 46 -7.74 -5.41 -0.07
CA ASP A 46 -7.24 -4.31 -0.90
C ASP A 46 -5.94 -3.72 -0.34
N GLN A 47 -5.76 -3.69 0.99
CA GLN A 47 -4.48 -3.31 1.60
C GLN A 47 -3.35 -4.22 1.11
N VAL A 48 -3.56 -5.54 1.21
CA VAL A 48 -2.59 -6.55 0.77
C VAL A 48 -2.33 -6.43 -0.73
N ARG A 49 -3.38 -6.24 -1.53
CA ARG A 49 -3.25 -6.10 -2.97
C ARG A 49 -2.47 -4.86 -3.36
N LEU A 50 -2.80 -3.69 -2.79
CA LEU A 50 -2.08 -2.44 -3.03
C LEU A 50 -0.62 -2.55 -2.62
N PHE A 51 -0.36 -3.12 -1.44
CA PHE A 51 1.01 -3.29 -0.93
C PHE A 51 1.87 -4.17 -1.85
N ARG A 52 1.30 -5.24 -2.43
CA ARG A 52 2.01 -6.13 -3.36
C ARG A 52 2.37 -5.49 -4.70
N LEU A 53 1.74 -4.37 -5.04
CA LEU A 53 2.06 -3.62 -6.27
C LEU A 53 3.22 -2.63 -6.06
N LEU A 54 3.58 -2.33 -4.81
CA LEU A 54 4.69 -1.41 -4.52
C LEU A 54 6.03 -2.04 -4.89
N SER A 55 6.93 -1.22 -5.44
CA SER A 55 8.33 -1.62 -5.53
C SER A 55 8.90 -1.91 -4.13
N PRO A 56 9.96 -2.73 -4.03
CA PRO A 56 10.54 -3.06 -2.73
C PRO A 56 10.98 -1.84 -1.91
N GLN A 57 11.46 -0.80 -2.60
CA GLN A 57 11.87 0.47 -2.00
C GLN A 57 10.65 1.20 -1.45
N HIS A 58 9.63 1.44 -2.28
CA HIS A 58 8.41 2.11 -1.85
C HIS A 58 7.67 1.34 -0.75
N ALA A 59 7.66 0.01 -0.81
CA ALA A 59 7.08 -0.82 0.23
C ALA A 59 7.73 -0.55 1.60
N GLY A 60 9.07 -0.50 1.67
CA GLY A 60 9.80 -0.18 2.90
C GLY A 60 9.47 1.22 3.44
N GLU A 61 9.42 2.22 2.56
CA GLU A 61 9.07 3.60 2.92
C GLU A 61 7.63 3.71 3.42
N VAL A 62 6.68 3.07 2.74
CA VAL A 62 5.26 3.07 3.14
C VAL A 62 5.07 2.37 4.49
N LEU A 63 5.77 1.27 4.75
CA LEU A 63 5.72 0.57 6.04
C LEU A 63 6.24 1.42 7.18
N ALA A 64 7.29 2.23 6.94
CA ALA A 64 7.84 3.15 7.92
C ALA A 64 6.85 4.28 8.29
N GLU A 65 5.93 4.61 7.37
CA GLU A 65 4.88 5.63 7.56
C GLU A 65 3.58 5.08 8.16
N LEU A 66 3.43 3.75 8.27
CA LEU A 66 2.28 3.12 8.92
C LEU A 66 2.42 3.16 10.44
N ASP A 67 1.28 3.27 11.12
CA ASP A 67 1.23 3.08 12.57
C ASP A 67 1.30 1.59 12.96
N ASP A 68 1.80 1.31 14.15
CA ASP A 68 1.98 -0.05 14.68
C ASP A 68 0.75 -0.97 14.50
N PRO A 69 -0.50 -0.53 14.73
CA PRO A 69 -1.66 -1.38 14.55
C PRO A 69 -1.87 -1.80 13.09
N THR A 70 -1.83 -0.85 12.15
CA THR A 70 -2.05 -1.12 10.72
C THR A 70 -0.91 -1.95 10.14
N LEU A 71 0.33 -1.64 10.53
CA LEU A 71 1.50 -2.42 10.13
C LEU A 71 1.33 -3.88 10.53
N ARG A 72 0.94 -4.15 11.79
CA ARG A 72 0.73 -5.51 12.28
C ARG A 72 -0.42 -6.22 11.57
N GLU A 73 -1.50 -5.50 11.27
CA GLU A 73 -2.62 -6.07 10.50
C GLU A 73 -2.18 -6.45 9.08
N LEU A 74 -1.52 -5.53 8.37
CA LEU A 74 -1.02 -5.77 7.02
C LEU A 74 -0.03 -6.94 7.00
N VAL A 75 1.01 -6.89 7.84
CA VAL A 75 2.02 -7.94 7.94
C VAL A 75 1.40 -9.28 8.36
N GLY A 76 0.45 -9.28 9.30
CA GLY A 76 -0.28 -10.48 9.72
C GLY A 76 -1.25 -11.03 8.67
N SER A 77 -1.46 -10.32 7.57
CA SER A 77 -2.24 -10.74 6.41
C SER A 77 -1.39 -11.36 5.30
N LEU A 78 -0.07 -11.15 5.36
CA LEU A 78 0.86 -11.69 4.40
C LEU A 78 1.32 -13.09 4.83
N PRO A 79 1.61 -14.00 3.87
CA PRO A 79 2.30 -15.24 4.17
C PRO A 79 3.66 -14.98 4.83
N GLU A 80 4.10 -15.86 5.73
CA GLU A 80 5.37 -15.75 6.45
C GLU A 80 6.58 -15.48 5.53
N VAL A 81 6.60 -16.11 4.35
CA VAL A 81 7.65 -15.91 3.34
C VAL A 81 7.66 -14.49 2.77
N GLU A 82 6.50 -13.86 2.59
CA GLU A 82 6.40 -12.47 2.14
C GLU A 82 6.82 -11.51 3.26
N VAL A 83 6.38 -11.77 4.50
CA VAL A 83 6.78 -10.98 5.67
C VAL A 83 8.30 -10.93 5.82
N SER A 84 8.98 -12.08 5.74
CA SER A 84 10.45 -12.12 5.82
C SER A 84 11.09 -11.24 4.76
N ARG A 85 10.65 -11.35 3.50
CA ARG A 85 11.23 -10.58 2.38
C ARG A 85 11.02 -9.07 2.53
N VAL A 86 9.90 -8.67 3.12
CA VAL A 86 9.60 -7.28 3.38
C VAL A 86 10.51 -6.74 4.49
N LEU A 87 10.63 -7.48 5.60
CA LEU A 87 11.49 -7.11 6.73
C LEU A 87 12.99 -7.14 6.39
N ASP A 88 13.43 -8.05 5.53
CA ASP A 88 14.82 -8.16 5.07
C ASP A 88 15.26 -6.96 4.20
N ARG A 89 14.30 -6.15 3.72
CA ARG A 89 14.54 -5.02 2.80
C ARG A 89 14.37 -3.65 3.44
N MET A 90 13.96 -3.60 4.71
CA MET A 90 13.95 -2.41 5.55
C MET A 90 15.32 -2.24 6.22
#